data_AF-W9Y2I9-F1
#
_entry.id   AF-W9Y2I9-F1
#
_cell.length_a   1.000
_cell.length_b   1.000
_cell.length_c   1.000
_cell.angle_alpha   90.00
_cell.angle_beta   90.00
_cell.angle_gamma   90.00
#
_symmetry.space_group_name_H-M   'P 1'
#
loop_
_entity.id
_entity.type
_entity.pdbx_description
1 polymer ?
#
loop_
_entity_poly.entity_id
_entity_poly.type
_entity_poly.pdbx_seq_one_letter_code
_entity_poly.pdbx_strand_id
1 'polypeptide(L)'
;MPCSWSRRCRAADNGLPSPSSSPDVESWGQIRRHHLRMMRKQVRSIVLLMALIEAIRVGPVQMVYAGRQGYAAPGPEDFGIAYSVGYFLSWLYLCVFMVVFVPLFSWWVPVTSSESKKTEKIVEILQKINMVLLPLSIGISLVTYIYYTIQTLIYVDSRTIGSKSFPKNTRQNWLVRLFLLGGILVSTSFGYGAFQILADMDLAHVKTLEYSIIVVPVQINIGLLWGTLMQYKMEKRIARNEAAKAQKVGVEVGTVDEKAALLEV
;
A
#
# COMPACT_ATOMS: atom_id res chain seq x y z
N MET A 1 -13.25 -2.48 -39.62
CA MET A 1 -13.58 -1.56 -38.50
C MET A 1 -13.06 -2.17 -37.21
N PRO A 2 -12.05 -1.60 -36.53
CA PRO A 2 -11.55 -2.16 -35.28
C PRO A 2 -12.33 -1.61 -34.08
N CYS A 3 -12.77 -2.52 -33.20
CA CYS A 3 -13.58 -2.26 -32.02
C CYS A 3 -12.82 -1.46 -30.94
N SER A 4 -13.35 -0.30 -30.54
CA SER A 4 -12.70 0.66 -29.63
C SER A 4 -12.83 0.36 -28.11
N TRP A 5 -13.37 -0.80 -27.72
CA TRP A 5 -13.84 -1.04 -26.34
C TRP A 5 -13.08 -2.14 -25.58
N SER A 6 -11.94 -2.58 -26.10
CA SER A 6 -11.11 -3.61 -25.46
C SER A 6 -9.73 -3.04 -25.13
N ARG A 7 -9.40 -2.93 -23.82
CA ARG A 7 -8.03 -2.60 -23.36
C ARG A 7 -6.98 -3.60 -23.86
N ARG A 8 -7.37 -4.83 -24.23
CA ARG A 8 -6.46 -5.84 -24.78
C ARG A 8 -6.07 -5.56 -26.22
N CYS A 9 -6.93 -4.91 -27.01
CA CYS A 9 -6.64 -4.62 -28.41
C CYS A 9 -5.69 -3.41 -28.59
N ARG A 10 -5.66 -2.46 -27.65
CA ARG A 10 -4.64 -1.39 -27.66
C ARG A 10 -3.20 -1.88 -27.40
N ALA A 11 -3.04 -3.11 -26.93
CA ALA A 11 -1.73 -3.72 -26.72
C ALA A 11 -1.20 -4.46 -27.97
N ALA A 12 -2.01 -4.60 -29.02
CA ALA A 12 -1.69 -5.44 -30.18
C ALA A 12 -1.35 -4.66 -31.45
N ASP A 13 -1.39 -3.32 -31.44
CA ASP A 13 -1.35 -2.52 -32.67
C ASP A 13 -0.28 -1.41 -32.69
N ASN A 14 0.86 -1.65 -32.02
CA ASN A 14 2.05 -0.82 -32.20
C ASN A 14 3.33 -1.66 -32.02
N GLY A 15 3.89 -2.07 -33.15
CA GLY A 15 5.28 -2.55 -33.26
C GLY A 15 5.42 -4.06 -33.23
N LEU A 16 5.65 -4.65 -34.41
CA LEU A 16 6.47 -5.86 -34.51
C LEU A 16 7.73 -5.67 -33.65
N PRO A 17 8.13 -6.64 -32.81
CA PRO A 17 9.39 -6.55 -32.09
C PRO A 17 10.51 -6.58 -33.12
N SER A 18 11.11 -5.41 -33.38
CA SER A 18 12.42 -5.35 -34.01
C SER A 18 13.37 -6.14 -33.09
N PRO A 19 14.21 -7.05 -33.61
CA PRO A 19 15.16 -7.79 -32.80
C PRO A 19 16.31 -6.85 -32.42
N SER A 20 16.03 -5.86 -31.58
CA SER A 20 17.07 -5.11 -30.89
C SER A 20 17.55 -5.94 -29.72
N SER A 21 18.79 -6.37 -29.79
CA SER A 21 19.58 -7.08 -28.77
C SER A 21 19.78 -6.30 -27.46
N SER A 22 18.90 -5.36 -27.11
CA SER A 22 18.91 -4.66 -25.84
C SER A 22 18.08 -5.46 -24.83
N PRO A 23 18.62 -5.80 -23.65
CA PRO A 23 17.86 -6.51 -22.64
C PRO A 23 16.64 -5.67 -22.23
N ASP A 24 15.50 -6.32 -21.98
CA ASP A 24 14.30 -5.64 -21.48
C ASP A 24 14.63 -4.90 -20.16
N VAL A 25 14.69 -3.56 -20.24
CA VAL A 25 14.98 -2.69 -19.09
C VAL A 25 13.67 -2.26 -18.45
N GLU A 26 13.45 -2.66 -17.20
CA GLU A 26 12.37 -2.15 -16.38
C GLU A 26 12.65 -0.70 -15.96
N SER A 27 11.68 0.17 -16.22
CA SER A 27 11.75 1.55 -15.72
C SER A 27 11.67 1.56 -14.19
N TRP A 28 12.52 2.39 -13.56
CA TRP A 28 12.53 2.57 -12.11
C TRP A 28 11.14 2.94 -11.56
N GLY A 29 10.35 3.70 -12.33
CA GLY A 29 9.00 4.11 -11.97
C GLY A 29 7.98 2.97 -11.99
N GLN A 30 8.14 1.93 -12.82
CA GLN A 30 7.30 0.73 -12.77
C GLN A 30 7.64 -0.12 -11.55
N ILE A 31 8.93 -0.37 -11.30
CA ILE A 31 9.42 -1.13 -10.13
C ILE A 31 8.92 -0.47 -8.85
N ARG A 32 9.08 0.85 -8.74
CA ARG A 32 8.68 1.58 -7.55
C ARG A 32 7.17 1.58 -7.33
N ARG A 33 6.38 1.75 -8.39
CA ARG A 33 4.92 1.60 -8.31
C ARG A 33 4.53 0.19 -7.86
N HIS A 34 5.25 -0.83 -8.30
CA HIS A 34 5.03 -2.20 -7.86
C HIS A 34 5.32 -2.35 -6.35
N HIS A 35 6.50 -1.93 -5.88
CA HIS A 35 6.85 -2.01 -4.46
C HIS A 35 5.86 -1.23 -3.57
N LEU A 36 5.50 0.00 -3.94
CA LEU A 36 4.50 0.79 -3.20
C LEU A 36 3.10 0.14 -3.20
N ARG A 37 2.73 -0.59 -4.24
CA ARG A 37 1.48 -1.38 -4.22
C ARG A 37 1.60 -2.56 -3.25
N MET A 38 2.72 -3.28 -3.27
CA MET A 38 2.94 -4.41 -2.37
C MET A 38 3.00 -3.96 -0.91
N MET A 39 3.71 -2.87 -0.61
CA MET A 39 3.74 -2.27 0.73
C MET A 39 2.32 -1.91 1.22
N ARG A 40 1.50 -1.26 0.38
CA ARG A 40 0.10 -0.96 0.73
C ARG A 40 -0.75 -2.21 0.93
N LYS A 41 -0.50 -3.28 0.17
CA LYS A 41 -1.17 -4.57 0.40
C LYS A 41 -0.79 -5.14 1.76
N GLN A 42 0.49 -5.13 2.13
CA GLN A 42 0.93 -5.63 3.43
C GLN A 42 0.32 -4.84 4.58
N VAL A 43 0.28 -3.50 4.49
CA VAL A 43 -0.39 -2.68 5.51
C VAL A 43 -1.87 -3.03 5.63
N ARG A 44 -2.58 -3.21 4.52
CA ARG A 44 -3.99 -3.65 4.56
C ARG A 44 -4.14 -5.03 5.20
N SER A 45 -3.27 -5.98 4.86
CA SER A 45 -3.25 -7.31 5.47
C SER A 45 -3.04 -7.23 6.98
N ILE A 46 -2.09 -6.42 7.44
CA ILE A 46 -1.82 -6.19 8.87
C ILE A 46 -3.05 -5.63 9.58
N VAL A 47 -3.69 -4.60 9.02
CA VAL A 47 -4.92 -4.01 9.59
C VAL A 47 -6.04 -5.05 9.68
N LEU A 48 -6.23 -5.86 8.64
CA LEU A 48 -7.25 -6.91 8.63
C LEU A 48 -6.95 -8.02 9.64
N LEU A 49 -5.69 -8.44 9.78
CA LEU A 49 -5.28 -9.46 10.75
C LEU A 49 -5.42 -8.97 12.18
N MET A 50 -5.06 -7.71 12.47
CA MET A 50 -5.27 -7.08 13.77
C MET A 50 -6.76 -6.94 14.10
N ALA A 51 -7.57 -6.50 13.14
CA ALA A 51 -9.02 -6.43 13.29
C ALA A 51 -9.65 -7.81 13.55
N LEU A 52 -9.12 -8.86 12.91
CA LEU A 52 -9.55 -10.23 13.14
C LEU A 52 -9.19 -10.71 14.55
N ILE A 53 -8.02 -10.35 15.08
CA ILE A 53 -7.66 -10.64 16.48
C ILE A 53 -8.67 -10.01 17.44
N GLU A 54 -9.03 -8.74 17.25
CA GLU A 54 -10.03 -8.07 18.10
C GLU A 54 -11.42 -8.70 17.95
N ALA A 55 -11.81 -9.05 16.72
CA ALA A 55 -13.08 -9.74 16.46
C ALA A 55 -13.16 -11.14 17.08
N ILE A 56 -12.04 -11.88 17.13
CA ILE A 56 -11.98 -13.19 17.81
C ILE A 56 -11.99 -13.02 19.33
N ARG A 57 -11.32 -11.98 19.84
CA ARG A 57 -11.23 -11.70 21.28
C ARG A 57 -12.59 -11.32 21.86
N VAL A 58 -13.30 -10.40 21.22
CA VAL A 58 -14.59 -9.87 21.70
C VAL A 58 -15.76 -10.72 21.19
N GLY A 59 -15.63 -11.25 19.97
CA GLY A 59 -16.71 -11.95 19.27
C GLY A 59 -17.48 -11.00 18.35
N PRO A 60 -17.76 -11.40 17.09
CA PRO A 60 -18.31 -10.50 16.08
C PRO A 60 -19.73 -10.01 16.41
N VAL A 61 -20.55 -10.86 17.05
CA VAL A 61 -21.90 -10.49 17.49
C VAL A 61 -21.84 -9.47 18.63
N GLN A 62 -20.96 -9.71 19.61
CA GLN A 62 -20.79 -8.83 20.77
C GLN A 62 -20.23 -7.47 20.36
N MET A 63 -19.31 -7.41 19.40
CA MET A 63 -18.81 -6.14 18.87
C MET A 63 -19.93 -5.30 18.25
N VAL A 64 -20.81 -5.89 17.44
CA VAL A 64 -21.87 -5.13 16.75
C VAL A 64 -22.95 -4.64 17.71
N TYR A 65 -23.27 -5.44 18.71
CA TYR A 65 -24.29 -5.13 19.71
C TYR A 65 -23.71 -4.60 21.02
N ALA A 66 -22.44 -4.19 21.07
CA ALA A 66 -21.81 -3.70 22.29
C ALA A 66 -22.65 -2.58 22.95
N GLY A 67 -22.96 -2.72 24.24
CA GLY A 67 -23.81 -1.80 24.99
C GLY A 67 -25.30 -1.81 24.59
N ARG A 68 -25.74 -2.76 23.76
CA ARG A 68 -27.14 -2.93 23.30
C ARG A 68 -27.57 -4.39 23.50
N GLN A 69 -28.89 -4.62 23.56
CA GLN A 69 -29.47 -5.97 23.58
C GLN A 69 -28.89 -6.92 24.66
N GLY A 70 -28.49 -6.38 25.82
CA GLY A 70 -27.95 -7.15 26.94
C GLY A 70 -26.46 -7.48 26.86
N TYR A 71 -25.74 -7.05 25.82
CA TYR A 71 -24.29 -7.18 25.74
C TYR A 71 -23.58 -6.08 26.52
N ALA A 72 -22.43 -6.42 27.12
CA ALA A 72 -21.61 -5.48 27.87
C ALA A 72 -21.20 -4.28 27.00
N ALA A 73 -21.07 -3.11 27.64
CA ALA A 73 -20.51 -1.93 26.98
C ALA A 73 -19.03 -2.19 26.63
N PRO A 74 -18.49 -1.53 25.58
CA PRO A 74 -17.07 -1.62 25.24
C PRO A 74 -16.20 -1.34 26.46
N GLY A 75 -15.23 -2.22 26.71
CA GLY A 75 -14.27 -2.05 27.80
C GLY A 75 -13.30 -0.89 27.54
N PRO A 76 -12.48 -0.53 28.54
CA PRO A 76 -11.47 0.52 28.40
C PRO A 76 -10.40 0.20 27.34
N GLU A 77 -10.28 -1.06 26.91
CA GLU A 77 -9.35 -1.53 25.88
C GLU A 77 -10.00 -1.68 24.50
N ASP A 78 -11.30 -1.40 24.36
CA ASP A 78 -12.08 -1.64 23.14
C ASP A 78 -12.17 -0.37 22.26
N PHE A 79 -10.99 0.16 21.93
CA PHE A 79 -10.83 1.35 21.10
C PHE A 79 -9.65 1.19 20.13
N GLY A 80 -9.54 2.11 19.17
CA GLY A 80 -8.46 2.13 18.19
C GLY A 80 -8.88 1.64 16.80
N ILE A 81 -7.88 1.54 15.92
CA ILE A 81 -8.05 1.27 14.50
C ILE A 81 -8.49 -0.18 14.28
N ALA A 82 -7.85 -1.15 14.96
CA ALA A 82 -8.17 -2.55 14.76
C ALA A 82 -9.59 -2.87 15.26
N TYR A 83 -9.96 -2.31 16.42
CA TYR A 83 -11.31 -2.44 16.96
C TYR A 83 -12.37 -1.86 16.01
N SER A 84 -12.14 -0.65 15.49
CA SER A 84 -13.08 0.02 14.57
C SER A 84 -13.26 -0.76 13.26
N VAL A 85 -12.18 -1.28 12.69
CA VAL A 85 -12.23 -2.11 11.48
C VAL A 85 -12.89 -3.46 11.79
N GLY A 86 -12.60 -4.05 12.95
CA GLY A 86 -13.23 -5.29 13.42
C GLY A 86 -14.74 -5.14 13.60
N TYR A 87 -15.19 -4.02 14.17
CA TYR A 87 -16.60 -3.65 14.26
C TYR A 87 -17.25 -3.59 12.88
N PHE A 88 -16.65 -2.86 11.93
CA PHE A 88 -17.19 -2.71 10.59
C PHE A 88 -17.28 -4.06 9.85
N LEU A 89 -16.24 -4.91 9.94
CA LEU A 89 -16.24 -6.24 9.34
C LEU A 89 -17.27 -7.17 9.98
N SER A 90 -17.41 -7.11 11.31
CA SER A 90 -18.39 -7.90 12.05
C SER A 90 -19.82 -7.48 11.71
N TRP A 91 -20.05 -6.18 11.54
CA TRP A 91 -21.33 -5.63 11.09
C TRP A 91 -21.67 -6.11 9.68
N LEU A 92 -20.72 -6.02 8.74
CA LEU A 92 -20.88 -6.54 7.38
C LEU A 92 -21.18 -8.04 7.37
N TYR A 93 -20.46 -8.81 8.19
CA TYR A 93 -20.68 -10.24 8.35
C TYR A 93 -22.11 -10.53 8.83
N LEU A 94 -22.58 -9.81 9.86
CA LEU A 94 -23.96 -9.95 10.34
C LEU A 94 -25.00 -9.55 9.30
N CYS A 95 -24.77 -8.47 8.55
CA CYS A 95 -25.67 -8.07 7.47
C CYS A 95 -25.78 -9.17 6.40
N VAL A 96 -24.65 -9.72 5.95
CA VAL A 96 -24.63 -10.81 4.97
C VAL A 96 -25.29 -12.07 5.55
N PHE A 97 -25.02 -12.40 6.81
CA PHE A 97 -25.65 -13.53 7.48
C PHE A 97 -27.17 -13.37 7.58
N MET A 98 -27.66 -12.19 7.96
CA MET A 98 -29.10 -11.92 8.08
C MET A 98 -29.81 -11.91 6.72
N VAL A 99 -29.16 -11.40 5.67
CA VAL A 99 -29.78 -11.29 4.34
C VAL A 99 -29.70 -12.59 3.54
N VAL A 100 -28.62 -13.35 3.69
CA VAL A 100 -28.39 -14.58 2.92
C VAL A 100 -28.76 -15.81 3.72
N PHE A 101 -28.22 -15.95 4.93
CA PHE A 101 -28.31 -17.20 5.67
C PHE A 101 -29.68 -17.40 6.33
N VAL A 102 -30.22 -16.37 6.99
CA VAL A 102 -31.53 -16.46 7.67
C VAL A 102 -32.67 -16.83 6.72
N PRO A 103 -32.88 -16.16 5.56
CA PRO A 103 -33.98 -16.55 4.67
C PRO A 103 -33.76 -17.89 3.97
N LEU A 104 -32.51 -18.27 3.65
CA LEU A 104 -32.23 -19.51 2.90
C LEU A 104 -32.16 -20.77 3.78
N PHE A 105 -31.77 -20.62 5.05
CA PHE A 105 -31.44 -21.75 5.92
C PHE A 105 -32.18 -21.74 7.27
N SER A 106 -33.04 -20.76 7.57
CA SER A 106 -33.83 -20.74 8.83
C SER A 106 -34.63 -22.02 9.06
N TRP A 107 -35.10 -22.67 7.99
CA TRP A 107 -35.82 -23.95 8.03
C TRP A 107 -34.93 -25.18 8.26
N TRP A 108 -33.60 -25.05 8.09
CA TRP A 108 -32.63 -26.16 8.21
C TRP A 108 -31.75 -26.06 9.44
N VAL A 109 -31.73 -24.93 10.17
CA VAL A 109 -30.97 -24.80 11.42
C VAL A 109 -31.71 -25.56 12.52
N PRO A 110 -31.24 -26.75 12.95
CA PRO A 110 -31.82 -27.37 14.13
C PRO A 110 -31.61 -26.44 15.32
N VAL A 111 -32.62 -26.31 16.17
CA VAL A 111 -32.48 -25.67 17.48
C VAL A 111 -31.47 -26.50 18.25
N THR A 112 -30.20 -26.09 18.24
CA THR A 112 -29.10 -26.85 18.84
C THR A 112 -29.21 -26.73 20.36
N SER A 113 -29.97 -27.62 20.98
CA SER A 113 -30.09 -27.77 22.43
C SER A 113 -29.14 -28.84 22.99
N SER A 114 -28.02 -29.13 22.31
CA SER A 114 -26.97 -29.98 22.89
C SER A 114 -25.58 -29.42 22.61
N GLU A 115 -25.00 -28.85 23.66
CA GLU A 115 -23.57 -28.51 23.74
C GLU A 115 -22.75 -29.81 23.60
N SER A 116 -22.36 -30.12 22.36
CA SER A 116 -21.46 -31.24 22.11
C SER A 116 -20.07 -30.87 22.63
N LYS A 117 -19.60 -31.59 23.66
CA LYS A 117 -18.23 -31.48 24.21
C LYS A 117 -17.12 -31.64 23.15
N LYS A 118 -17.44 -32.24 21.99
CA LYS A 118 -16.50 -32.36 20.86
C LYS A 118 -16.32 -31.03 20.13
N THR A 119 -17.39 -30.25 19.99
CA THR A 119 -17.36 -28.92 19.34
C THR A 119 -16.57 -27.93 20.17
N GLU A 120 -16.73 -27.95 21.49
CA GLU A 120 -15.93 -27.11 22.41
C GLU A 120 -14.44 -27.41 22.30
N LYS A 121 -14.04 -28.69 22.29
CA LYS A 121 -12.63 -29.08 22.11
C LYS A 121 -12.06 -28.61 20.77
N ILE A 122 -12.84 -28.67 19.70
CA ILE A 122 -12.41 -28.20 18.37
C ILE A 122 -12.25 -26.67 18.38
N VAL A 123 -13.19 -25.94 18.99
CA VAL A 123 -13.11 -24.48 19.14
C VAL A 123 -11.89 -24.07 19.95
N GLU A 124 -11.60 -24.78 21.06
CA GLU A 124 -10.44 -24.50 21.91
C GLU A 124 -9.11 -24.74 21.17
N ILE A 125 -9.01 -25.83 20.40
CA ILE A 125 -7.83 -26.12 19.56
C ILE A 125 -7.68 -25.05 18.47
N LEU A 126 -8.77 -24.68 17.80
CA LEU A 126 -8.75 -23.66 16.76
C LEU A 126 -8.34 -22.29 17.32
N GLN A 127 -8.81 -21.95 18.51
CA GLN A 127 -8.41 -20.73 19.22
C GLN A 127 -6.92 -20.74 19.58
N LYS A 128 -6.39 -21.87 20.07
CA LYS A 128 -4.94 -22.04 20.32
C LYS A 128 -4.10 -21.90 19.06
N ILE A 129 -4.55 -22.47 17.95
CA ILE A 129 -3.87 -22.32 16.65
C ILE A 129 -3.90 -20.85 16.21
N ASN A 130 -5.04 -20.19 16.29
CA ASN A 130 -5.19 -18.78 15.91
C ASN A 130 -4.34 -17.84 16.76
N MET A 131 -4.21 -18.12 18.06
CA MET A 131 -3.35 -17.37 18.98
C MET A 131 -1.87 -17.37 18.57
N VAL A 132 -1.41 -18.39 17.83
CA VAL A 132 -0.03 -18.47 17.32
C VAL A 132 0.05 -18.00 15.87
N LEU A 133 -0.89 -18.43 15.03
CA LEU A 133 -0.87 -18.17 13.59
C LEU A 133 -1.08 -16.70 13.25
N LEU A 134 -1.98 -16.01 13.97
CA LEU A 134 -2.29 -14.61 13.67
C LEU A 134 -1.09 -13.68 13.97
N PRO A 135 -0.44 -13.73 15.15
CA PRO A 135 0.78 -12.95 15.39
C PRO A 135 1.92 -13.29 14.42
N LEU A 136 2.09 -14.58 14.08
CA LEU A 136 3.11 -15.01 13.11
C LEU A 136 2.85 -14.38 11.73
N SER A 137 1.60 -14.40 11.26
CA SER A 137 1.22 -13.83 9.97
C SER A 137 1.39 -12.30 9.91
N ILE A 138 1.11 -11.61 11.02
CA ILE A 138 1.40 -10.18 11.17
C ILE A 138 2.90 -9.93 11.09
N GLY A 139 3.70 -10.74 11.80
CA GLY A 139 5.17 -10.68 11.75
C GLY A 139 5.72 -10.86 10.33
N ILE A 140 5.25 -11.86 9.59
CA ILE A 140 5.66 -12.09 8.19
C ILE A 140 5.27 -10.90 7.30
N SER A 141 4.08 -10.34 7.50
CA SER A 141 3.61 -9.17 6.76
C SER A 141 4.46 -7.92 7.06
N LEU A 142 4.90 -7.74 8.31
CA LEU A 142 5.82 -6.67 8.69
C LEU A 142 7.21 -6.86 8.09
N VAL A 143 7.76 -8.07 8.12
CA VAL A 143 9.07 -8.36 7.52
C VAL A 143 9.05 -8.12 6.01
N THR A 144 8.00 -8.60 5.32
CA THR A 144 7.85 -8.35 3.88
C THR A 144 7.65 -6.86 3.58
N TYR A 145 6.92 -6.13 4.42
CA TYR A 145 6.80 -4.67 4.32
C TYR A 145 8.17 -3.97 4.42
N ILE A 146 8.97 -4.32 5.43
CA ILE A 146 10.32 -3.76 5.63
C ILE A 146 11.21 -4.09 4.42
N TYR A 147 11.15 -5.33 3.93
CA TYR A 147 11.87 -5.75 2.74
C TYR A 147 11.55 -4.85 1.53
N TYR A 148 10.27 -4.63 1.20
CA TYR A 148 9.89 -3.75 0.08
C TYR A 148 10.26 -2.28 0.31
N THR A 149 10.25 -1.82 1.56
CA THR A 149 10.69 -0.48 1.94
C THR A 149 12.18 -0.30 1.63
N ILE A 150 13.02 -1.23 2.09
CA ILE A 150 14.47 -1.24 1.84
C ILE A 150 14.75 -1.33 0.34
N GLN A 151 14.06 -2.22 -0.38
CA GLN A 151 14.19 -2.36 -1.82
C GLN A 151 13.86 -1.05 -2.55
N THR A 152 12.86 -0.30 -2.09
CA THR A 152 12.48 1.00 -2.66
C THR A 152 13.55 2.08 -2.44
N LEU A 153 14.29 2.03 -1.33
CA LEU A 153 15.36 2.98 -1.01
C LEU A 153 16.69 2.62 -1.70
N ILE A 154 17.00 1.33 -1.82
CA ILE A 154 18.24 0.87 -2.45
C ILE A 154 18.15 1.02 -3.97
N TYR A 155 17.10 0.46 -4.58
CA TYR A 155 16.95 0.35 -6.03
C TYR A 155 16.20 1.55 -6.60
N VAL A 156 16.96 2.61 -6.84
CA VAL A 156 16.47 3.88 -7.39
C VAL A 156 16.56 3.93 -8.93
N ASP A 157 17.37 3.06 -9.53
CA ASP A 157 17.75 3.10 -10.94
C ASP A 157 16.94 2.11 -11.80
N SER A 158 16.93 2.34 -13.12
CA SER A 158 16.41 1.37 -14.10
C SER A 158 17.32 0.15 -14.18
N ARG A 159 16.73 -1.04 -14.36
CA ARG A 159 17.50 -2.29 -14.40
C ARG A 159 16.89 -3.28 -15.37
N THR A 160 17.69 -4.24 -15.81
CA THR A 160 17.19 -5.40 -16.55
C THR A 160 16.28 -6.24 -15.66
N ILE A 161 15.23 -6.82 -16.26
CA ILE A 161 14.27 -7.68 -15.55
C ILE A 161 15.03 -8.78 -14.78
N GLY A 162 14.72 -8.93 -13.49
CA GLY A 162 15.31 -9.97 -12.64
C GLY A 162 16.74 -9.71 -12.15
N SER A 163 17.37 -8.58 -12.50
CA SER A 163 18.72 -8.28 -12.01
C SER A 163 18.74 -8.00 -10.51
N LYS A 164 19.66 -8.69 -9.82
CA LYS A 164 19.99 -8.47 -8.39
C LYS A 164 21.18 -7.53 -8.19
N SER A 165 21.80 -7.03 -9.26
CA SER A 165 22.99 -6.18 -9.14
C SER A 165 22.66 -4.87 -8.41
N PHE A 166 23.56 -4.45 -7.52
CA PHE A 166 23.40 -3.18 -6.82
C PHE A 166 23.54 -2.00 -7.79
N PRO A 167 22.70 -0.96 -7.67
CA PRO A 167 22.79 0.21 -8.52
C PRO A 167 24.08 0.98 -8.23
N LYS A 168 24.64 1.60 -9.28
CA LYS A 168 25.83 2.45 -9.12
C LYS A 168 25.49 3.64 -8.22
N ASN A 169 26.37 3.94 -7.26
CA ASN A 169 26.20 5.10 -6.39
C ASN A 169 26.60 6.38 -7.12
N THR A 170 25.69 6.94 -7.91
CA THR A 170 25.85 8.25 -8.53
C THR A 170 25.34 9.37 -7.60
N ARG A 171 25.80 10.61 -7.82
CA ARG A 171 25.31 11.79 -7.08
C ARG A 171 23.79 11.97 -7.25
N GLN A 172 23.26 11.66 -8.44
CA GLN A 172 21.82 11.70 -8.72
C GLN A 172 21.04 10.68 -7.90
N ASN A 173 21.52 9.43 -7.82
CA ASN A 173 20.88 8.37 -7.03
C ASN A 173 20.84 8.71 -5.53
N TRP A 174 21.92 9.31 -5.00
CA TRP A 174 21.95 9.80 -3.62
C TRP A 174 20.95 10.92 -3.35
N LEU A 175 20.83 11.87 -4.29
CA LEU A 175 19.89 12.99 -4.18
C LEU A 175 18.44 12.48 -4.13
N VAL A 176 18.11 11.51 -4.98
CA VAL A 176 16.79 10.85 -4.97
C VAL A 176 16.53 10.12 -3.65
N ARG A 177 17.50 9.37 -3.13
CA ARG A 177 17.39 8.71 -1.81
C ARG A 177 17.11 9.72 -0.71
N LEU A 178 17.79 10.87 -0.72
CA LEU A 178 17.59 11.94 0.24
C LEU A 178 16.16 12.50 0.15
N PHE A 179 15.61 12.73 -1.04
CA PHE A 179 14.22 13.15 -1.18
C PHE A 179 13.21 12.12 -0.67
N LEU A 180 13.45 10.84 -0.89
CA LEU A 180 12.60 9.77 -0.35
C LEU A 180 12.65 9.76 1.18
N LEU A 181 13.84 9.83 1.76
CA LEU A 181 14.03 9.90 3.21
C LEU A 181 13.43 11.17 3.82
N GLY A 182 13.59 12.32 3.17
CA GLY A 182 12.96 13.58 3.57
C GLY A 182 11.43 13.49 3.53
N GLY A 183 10.87 12.85 2.51
CA GLY A 183 9.43 12.58 2.42
C GLY A 183 8.93 11.72 3.57
N ILE A 184 9.67 10.65 3.92
CA ILE A 184 9.36 9.81 5.09
C ILE A 184 9.41 10.65 6.36
N LEU A 185 10.50 11.39 6.60
CA LEU A 185 10.70 12.19 7.81
C LEU A 185 9.59 13.22 8.01
N VAL A 186 9.19 13.91 6.95
CA VAL A 186 8.09 14.89 6.98
C VAL A 186 6.77 14.18 7.28
N SER A 187 6.49 13.06 6.61
CA SER A 187 5.23 12.35 6.82
C SER A 187 5.12 11.73 8.21
N THR A 188 6.21 11.25 8.80
CA THR A 188 6.20 10.66 10.14
C THR A 188 6.16 11.73 11.22
N SER A 189 6.91 12.83 11.07
CA SER A 189 6.89 13.93 12.05
C SER A 189 5.56 14.68 12.06
N PHE A 190 5.04 15.05 10.89
CA PHE A 190 3.73 15.69 10.78
C PHE A 190 2.60 14.75 11.21
N GLY A 191 2.69 13.48 10.82
CA GLY A 191 1.71 12.47 11.24
C GLY A 191 1.68 12.30 12.76
N TYR A 192 2.83 12.22 13.40
CA TYR A 192 2.91 12.15 14.87
C TYR A 192 2.31 13.37 15.55
N GLY A 193 2.68 14.57 15.12
CA GLY A 193 2.14 15.82 15.66
C GLY A 193 0.61 15.93 15.48
N ALA A 194 0.09 15.50 14.32
CA ALA A 194 -1.35 15.49 14.08
C ALA A 194 -2.10 14.53 15.03
N PHE A 195 -1.55 13.34 15.29
CA PHE A 195 -2.14 12.40 16.25
C PHE A 195 -2.07 12.89 17.69
N GLN A 196 -1.01 13.61 18.09
CA GLN A 196 -0.94 14.24 19.41
C GLN A 196 -2.04 15.29 19.58
N ILE A 197 -2.20 16.19 18.62
CA ILE A 197 -3.25 17.22 18.67
C ILE A 197 -4.65 16.59 18.71
N LEU A 198 -4.88 15.53 17.94
CA LEU A 198 -6.16 14.82 17.94
C LEU A 198 -6.43 14.08 19.26
N ALA A 199 -5.39 13.58 19.92
CA ALA A 199 -5.50 12.98 21.24
C ALA A 199 -5.80 14.06 22.31
N ASP A 200 -5.12 15.21 22.24
CA ASP A 200 -5.35 16.34 23.16
C ASP A 200 -6.78 16.91 23.05
N MET A 201 -7.40 16.82 21.88
CA MET A 201 -8.79 17.21 21.64
C MET A 201 -9.82 16.09 21.89
N ASP A 202 -9.38 14.94 22.42
CA ASP A 202 -10.23 13.77 22.70
C ASP A 202 -11.00 13.22 21.48
N LEU A 203 -10.47 13.45 20.27
CA LEU A 203 -11.11 13.07 19.00
C LEU A 203 -10.64 11.73 18.46
N ALA A 204 -9.35 11.40 18.65
CA ALA A 204 -8.80 10.15 18.15
C ALA A 204 -7.75 9.57 19.09
N HIS A 205 -8.09 8.43 19.69
CA HIS A 205 -7.20 7.64 20.52
C HIS A 205 -6.75 6.39 19.77
N VAL A 206 -5.42 6.22 19.63
CA VAL A 206 -4.81 5.06 18.99
C VAL A 206 -3.87 4.40 19.98
N LYS A 207 -4.00 3.08 20.15
CA LYS A 207 -3.09 2.31 21.01
C LYS A 207 -1.65 2.42 20.50
N THR A 208 -0.67 2.51 21.38
CA THR A 208 0.76 2.62 21.02
C THR A 208 1.23 1.50 20.10
N LEU A 209 0.72 0.28 20.33
CA LEU A 209 1.01 -0.89 19.49
C LEU A 209 0.42 -0.74 18.08
N GLU A 210 -0.83 -0.28 17.96
CA GLU A 210 -1.45 0.00 16.66
C GLU A 210 -0.76 1.16 15.94
N TYR A 211 -0.32 2.18 16.67
CA TYR A 211 0.42 3.30 16.10
C TYR A 211 1.71 2.80 15.41
N SER A 212 2.51 2.00 16.13
CA SER A 212 3.78 1.48 15.59
C SER A 212 3.58 0.47 14.45
N ILE A 213 2.57 -0.40 14.52
CA ILE A 213 2.37 -1.49 13.56
C ILE A 213 1.54 -1.06 12.34
N ILE A 214 0.64 -0.09 12.47
CA ILE A 214 -0.27 0.35 11.41
C ILE A 214 0.08 1.76 10.94
N VAL A 215 0.09 2.73 11.86
CA VAL A 215 0.18 4.15 11.50
C VAL A 215 1.55 4.49 10.91
N VAL A 216 2.65 4.03 11.54
CA VAL A 216 4.01 4.28 11.05
C VAL A 216 4.23 3.71 9.64
N PRO A 217 3.87 2.45 9.32
CA PRO A 217 3.92 1.95 7.94
C PRO A 217 3.06 2.74 6.94
N VAL A 218 1.90 3.25 7.36
CA VAL A 218 1.08 4.13 6.49
C VAL A 218 1.81 5.45 6.23
N GLN A 219 2.37 6.09 7.25
CA GLN A 219 3.13 7.34 7.13
C GLN A 219 4.36 7.15 6.22
N ILE A 220 5.11 6.06 6.38
CA ILE A 220 6.25 5.74 5.50
C ILE A 220 5.79 5.58 4.05
N ASN A 221 4.68 4.87 3.79
CA ASN A 221 4.11 4.75 2.43
C ASN A 221 3.74 6.11 1.83
N ILE A 222 3.11 6.99 2.61
CA ILE A 222 2.72 8.34 2.17
C ILE A 222 3.97 9.17 1.87
N GLY A 223 4.95 9.16 2.78
CA GLY A 223 6.22 9.87 2.59
C GLY A 223 6.99 9.42 1.35
N LEU A 224 7.07 8.10 1.13
CA LEU A 224 7.66 7.55 -0.10
C LEU A 224 6.89 8.01 -1.34
N LEU A 225 5.55 7.95 -1.33
CA LEU A 225 4.72 8.43 -2.43
C LEU A 225 5.02 9.91 -2.77
N TRP A 226 5.07 10.77 -1.75
CA TRP A 226 5.42 12.18 -1.91
C TRP A 226 6.83 12.36 -2.51
N GLY A 227 7.82 11.63 -2.01
CA GLY A 227 9.16 11.64 -2.57
C GLY A 227 9.20 11.19 -4.04
N THR A 228 8.41 10.17 -4.41
CA THR A 228 8.31 9.74 -5.81
C THR A 228 7.68 10.79 -6.73
N LEU A 229 6.67 11.52 -6.24
CA LEU A 229 5.98 12.58 -6.99
C LEU A 229 6.90 13.78 -7.19
N MET A 230 7.66 14.17 -6.16
CA MET A 230 8.68 15.22 -6.24
C MET A 230 9.76 14.85 -7.26
N GLN A 231 10.28 13.62 -7.22
CA GLN A 231 11.26 13.15 -8.20
C GLN A 231 10.72 13.22 -9.63
N TYR A 232 9.50 12.70 -9.87
CA TYR A 232 8.90 12.73 -11.21
C TYR A 232 8.71 14.17 -11.72
N LYS A 233 8.30 15.10 -10.85
CA LYS A 233 8.20 16.52 -11.21
C LYS A 233 9.56 17.13 -11.54
N MET A 234 10.61 16.79 -10.80
CA MET A 234 11.97 17.27 -11.07
C MET A 234 12.52 16.75 -12.39
N GLU A 235 12.42 15.44 -12.64
CA GLU A 235 12.87 14.84 -13.90
C GLU A 235 12.13 15.44 -15.10
N LYS A 236 10.80 15.64 -14.97
CA LYS A 236 10.01 16.30 -16.02
C LYS A 236 10.45 17.74 -16.26
N ARG A 237 10.88 18.47 -15.23
CA ARG A 237 11.42 19.84 -15.38
C ARG A 237 12.79 19.82 -16.04
N ILE A 238 13.68 18.91 -15.65
CA ILE A 238 15.01 18.76 -16.24
C ILE A 238 14.89 18.40 -17.72
N ALA A 239 14.08 17.39 -18.08
CA ALA A 239 13.85 16.99 -19.46
C ALA A 239 13.26 18.12 -20.33
N ARG A 240 12.35 18.93 -19.78
CA ARG A 240 11.82 20.13 -20.48
C ARG A 240 12.90 21.19 -20.70
N ASN A 241 13.74 21.43 -19.70
CA ASN A 241 14.83 22.40 -19.81
C ASN A 241 15.91 21.93 -20.80
N GLU A 242 16.20 20.63 -20.84
CA GLU A 242 17.12 20.03 -21.82
C GLU A 242 16.56 20.09 -23.24
N ALA A 243 15.28 19.76 -23.42
CA ALA A 243 14.61 19.90 -24.72
C ALA A 243 14.60 21.37 -25.21
N ALA A 244 14.34 22.32 -24.31
CA ALA A 244 14.40 23.75 -24.64
C ALA A 244 15.82 24.21 -24.99
N LYS A 245 16.85 23.69 -24.31
CA LYS A 245 18.26 23.95 -24.66
C LYS A 245 18.63 23.34 -26.01
N ALA A 246 18.22 22.10 -26.28
CA ALA A 246 18.47 21.43 -27.56
C ALA A 246 17.79 22.16 -28.73
N GLN A 247 16.57 22.68 -28.53
CA GLN A 247 15.91 23.53 -29.52
C GLN A 247 16.65 24.85 -29.74
N LYS A 248 17.13 25.51 -28.69
CA LYS A 248 17.93 26.75 -28.83
C LYS A 248 19.24 26.51 -29.58
N VAL A 249 19.95 25.43 -29.26
CA VAL A 249 21.18 25.04 -29.98
C VAL A 249 20.88 24.69 -31.44
N GLY A 250 19.79 23.95 -31.71
CA GLY A 250 19.38 23.64 -33.09
C GLY A 250 19.03 24.87 -33.92
N VAL A 251 18.38 25.88 -33.29
CA VAL A 251 18.09 27.17 -33.94
C VAL A 251 19.37 27.97 -34.16
N GLU A 252 20.28 28.04 -33.19
CA GLU A 252 21.57 28.74 -33.34
C GLU A 252 22.42 28.12 -34.45
N VAL A 253 22.54 26.78 -34.50
CA VAL A 253 23.27 26.08 -35.56
C VAL A 253 22.63 26.32 -36.94
N GLY A 254 21.29 26.23 -37.05
CA GLY A 254 20.59 26.53 -38.30
C GLY A 254 20.77 27.97 -38.78
N THR A 255 20.79 28.95 -37.87
CA THR A 255 21.03 30.36 -38.22
C THR A 255 22.48 30.67 -38.61
N VAL A 256 23.44 29.89 -38.12
CA VAL A 256 24.85 30.01 -38.51
C VAL A 256 25.07 29.39 -39.90
N ASP A 257 24.44 28.25 -40.19
CA ASP A 257 24.48 27.64 -41.53
C ASP A 257 23.80 28.52 -42.59
N GLU A 258 22.67 29.15 -42.29
CA GLU A 258 22.03 30.11 -43.21
C GLU A 258 22.91 31.35 -43.48
N LYS A 259 23.63 31.85 -42.47
CA LYS A 259 24.56 32.97 -42.65
C LYS A 259 25.82 32.57 -43.41
N ALA A 260 26.31 31.35 -43.22
CA ALA A 260 27.44 30.83 -43.99
C ALA A 260 27.08 30.66 -45.47
N ALA A 261 25.88 30.14 -45.77
CA ALA A 261 25.37 29.99 -47.14
C ALA A 261 25.17 31.34 -47.87
N LEU A 262 24.88 32.42 -47.15
CA LEU A 262 24.74 33.77 -47.72
C LEU A 262 26.08 34.49 -47.96
N LEU A 263 27.19 33.98 -47.40
CA LEU A 263 28.54 34.56 -47.57
C LEU A 263 29.37 33.87 -48.67
N GLU A 264 28.88 32.76 -49.23
CA GLU A 264 29.51 32.04 -50.36
C GLU A 264 29.02 32.52 -51.75
N VAL A 265 28.27 33.63 -51.82
CA VAL A 265 27.79 34.25 -53.08
C VAL A 265 28.59 35.50 -53.43
#